data_AF-A0A9D8XN76-F1
#
_entry.id   AF-A0A9D8XN76-F1
#
_cell.length_a   1.000
_cell.length_b   1.000
_cell.length_c   1.000
_cell.angle_alpha   90.00
_cell.angle_beta   90.00
_cell.angle_gamma   90.00
#
_symmetry.space_group_name_H-M   'P 1'
#
loop_
_entity.id
_entity.type
_entity.pdbx_description
1 polymer ?
#
loop_
_entity_poly.entity_id
_entity_poly.type
_entity_poly.pdbx_seq_one_letter_code
_entity_poly.pdbx_strand_id
1 'polypeptide(L)'
;MNIRIINIGDELLIGQVINSNAAVMSRYLLAQGFYVDRTVVIGDKGDAILREISDAFQQVDAVILTGGLGPTKDDITKKVICEYFHTQLVLHQPTLDFVSGWLAGRGVQMSDTNREQAMVPASAVVLPNRCGTAPGLWLEQDGKVLISLPGVPYEMDELMRLEVLPRLSAHFHPGEHYLCKTVQTIGIGESTLSDLLEDWELSLPEHIGLAYLPDSGIVRLRLSGNGTDLQKLEKEMDAEVEKLCALAGAYVFAKEDLPMHEIVFKLLCQQGKTMATAESCTGGYLAHLITSIPGSSCVFKGSVLSYANEIKENILHVSSDDLQTYGAVSQQVVEAMAVN
;
A
#
# COMPACT_ATOMS: atom_id res chain seq x y z
N MET A 1 -6.05 -21.35 -1.38
CA MET A 1 -6.65 -20.73 -0.18
C MET A 1 -7.21 -19.40 -0.62
N ASN A 2 -8.53 -19.27 -0.63
CA ASN A 2 -9.21 -18.09 -1.17
C ASN A 2 -9.68 -17.19 -0.03
N ILE A 3 -9.45 -15.90 -0.19
CA ILE A 3 -9.83 -14.87 0.78
C ILE A 3 -10.72 -13.85 0.07
N ARG A 4 -11.81 -13.45 0.74
CA ARG A 4 -12.63 -12.32 0.31
C ARG A 4 -12.36 -11.10 1.18
N ILE A 5 -12.22 -9.94 0.54
CA ILE A 5 -12.11 -8.65 1.23
C ILE A 5 -13.44 -7.92 1.11
N ILE A 6 -13.98 -7.45 2.24
CA ILE A 6 -15.20 -6.65 2.28
C ILE A 6 -14.87 -5.34 3.00
N ASN A 7 -15.05 -4.23 2.30
CA ASN A 7 -14.90 -2.89 2.84
C ASN A 7 -16.28 -2.31 3.13
N ILE A 8 -16.49 -1.85 4.36
CA ILE A 8 -17.75 -1.29 4.84
C ILE A 8 -17.56 0.22 4.97
N GLY A 9 -18.39 0.99 4.27
CA GLY A 9 -18.40 2.45 4.37
C GLY A 9 -19.19 3.10 3.24
N ASP A 10 -20.23 3.86 3.58
CA ASP A 10 -21.00 4.65 2.61
C ASP A 10 -20.11 5.67 1.86
N GLU A 11 -19.07 6.21 2.51
CA GLU A 11 -18.09 7.13 1.92
C GLU A 11 -17.25 6.47 0.80
N LEU A 12 -17.07 5.15 0.85
CA LEU A 12 -16.42 4.38 -0.21
C LEU A 12 -17.37 4.18 -1.39
N LEU A 13 -18.66 3.91 -1.13
CA LEU A 13 -19.66 3.73 -2.17
C LEU A 13 -19.89 4.99 -3.00
N ILE A 14 -19.89 6.17 -2.37
CA ILE A 14 -20.06 7.45 -3.06
C ILE A 14 -18.74 8.01 -3.62
N GLY A 15 -17.62 7.30 -3.43
CA GLY A 15 -16.30 7.72 -3.92
C GLY A 15 -15.73 8.95 -3.21
N GLN A 16 -16.19 9.27 -2.01
CA GLN A 16 -15.62 10.36 -1.20
C GLN A 16 -14.22 10.01 -0.69
N VAL A 17 -13.99 8.73 -0.39
CA VAL A 17 -12.69 8.21 0.06
C VAL A 17 -12.23 7.10 -0.89
N ILE A 18 -10.96 7.14 -1.29
CA ILE A 18 -10.34 6.07 -2.07
C ILE A 18 -10.19 4.85 -1.16
N ASN A 19 -10.63 3.67 -1.62
CA ASN A 19 -10.46 2.41 -0.91
C ASN A 19 -9.00 1.91 -0.95
N SER A 20 -8.11 2.59 -0.24
CA SER A 20 -6.69 2.22 -0.13
C SER A 20 -6.48 0.97 0.71
N ASN A 21 -7.37 0.70 1.68
CA ASN A 21 -7.29 -0.48 2.55
C ASN A 21 -7.33 -1.78 1.74
N ALA A 22 -8.25 -1.89 0.78
CA ALA A 22 -8.32 -3.03 -0.13
C ALA A 22 -7.00 -3.29 -0.84
N ALA A 23 -6.38 -2.23 -1.38
CA ALA A 23 -5.13 -2.33 -2.10
C ALA A 23 -3.97 -2.80 -1.20
N VAL A 24 -3.88 -2.27 0.02
CA VAL A 24 -2.86 -2.67 1.01
C VAL A 24 -3.02 -4.13 1.42
N MET A 25 -4.24 -4.53 1.83
CA MET A 25 -4.52 -5.90 2.25
C MET A 25 -4.22 -6.90 1.12
N SER A 26 -4.68 -6.60 -0.10
CA SER A 26 -4.45 -7.49 -1.25
C SER A 26 -2.97 -7.71 -1.53
N ARG A 27 -2.15 -6.66 -1.45
CA ARG A 27 -0.69 -6.80 -1.62
C ARG A 27 -0.07 -7.70 -0.55
N TYR A 28 -0.47 -7.54 0.71
CA TYR A 28 0.07 -8.35 1.79
C TYR A 28 -0.33 -9.82 1.70
N LEU A 29 -1.61 -10.09 1.41
CA LEU A 29 -2.11 -11.44 1.25
C LEU A 29 -1.42 -12.15 0.09
N LEU A 30 -1.32 -11.47 -1.05
CA LEU A 30 -0.64 -11.99 -2.23
C LEU A 30 0.84 -12.31 -1.95
N ALA A 31 1.54 -11.43 -1.23
CA ALA A 31 2.93 -11.65 -0.83
C ALA A 31 3.11 -12.85 0.14
N GLN A 32 2.05 -13.33 0.77
CA GLN A 32 2.05 -14.53 1.62
C GLN A 32 1.49 -15.78 0.90
N GLY A 33 1.21 -15.69 -0.41
CA GLY A 33 0.65 -16.80 -1.19
C GLY A 33 -0.87 -16.99 -1.01
N PHE A 34 -1.57 -16.01 -0.43
CA PHE A 34 -3.04 -16.04 -0.34
C PHE A 34 -3.66 -15.38 -1.57
N TYR A 35 -4.69 -16.03 -2.12
CA TYR A 35 -5.42 -15.52 -3.27
C TYR A 35 -6.64 -14.72 -2.81
N VAL A 36 -6.74 -13.45 -3.24
CA VAL A 36 -7.94 -12.65 -3.04
C VAL A 36 -8.88 -12.89 -4.22
N ASP A 37 -10.02 -13.50 -3.96
CA ASP A 37 -10.96 -13.89 -5.02
C ASP A 37 -11.79 -12.70 -5.52
N ARG A 38 -12.18 -11.84 -4.58
CA ARG A 38 -13.00 -10.66 -4.80
C ARG A 38 -12.74 -9.65 -3.71
N THR A 39 -12.84 -8.38 -4.09
CA THR A 39 -13.00 -7.27 -3.14
C THR A 39 -14.35 -6.62 -3.37
N VAL A 40 -15.10 -6.42 -2.29
CA VAL A 40 -16.46 -5.87 -2.33
C VAL A 40 -16.53 -4.63 -1.43
N VAL A 41 -17.22 -3.60 -1.89
CA VAL A 41 -17.56 -2.42 -1.08
C VAL A 41 -19.05 -2.47 -0.80
N ILE A 42 -19.43 -2.33 0.46
CA ILE A 42 -20.82 -2.28 0.92
C ILE A 42 -21.04 -1.09 1.85
N GLY A 43 -22.31 -0.69 2.00
CA GLY A 43 -22.69 0.41 2.89
C GLY A 43 -22.90 -0.05 4.33
N ASP A 44 -23.09 0.91 5.23
CA ASP A 44 -23.22 0.70 6.69
C ASP A 44 -24.62 0.20 7.10
N LYS A 45 -25.09 -0.87 6.45
CA LYS A 45 -26.40 -1.49 6.71
C LYS A 45 -26.26 -2.93 7.18
N GLY A 46 -26.91 -3.27 8.29
CA GLY A 46 -26.78 -4.59 8.92
C GLY A 46 -27.10 -5.75 7.96
N ASP A 47 -28.21 -5.64 7.23
CA ASP A 47 -28.61 -6.65 6.23
C ASP A 47 -27.62 -6.79 5.07
N ALA A 48 -26.90 -5.72 4.71
CA ALA A 48 -25.88 -5.79 3.67
C ALA A 48 -24.65 -6.54 4.18
N ILE A 49 -24.18 -6.21 5.39
CA ILE A 49 -23.04 -6.86 6.03
C ILE A 49 -23.33 -8.35 6.27
N LEU A 50 -24.50 -8.69 6.84
CA LEU A 50 -24.90 -10.09 7.09
C LEU A 50 -24.93 -10.91 5.80
N ARG A 51 -25.55 -10.37 4.74
CA ARG A 51 -25.65 -11.08 3.46
C ARG A 51 -24.28 -11.32 2.83
N GLU A 52 -23.41 -10.31 2.83
CA GLU A 52 -22.09 -10.45 2.22
C GLU A 52 -21.19 -11.40 3.04
N ILE A 53 -21.25 -11.37 4.37
CA ILE A 53 -20.55 -12.37 5.21
C ILE A 53 -21.05 -13.78 4.87
N SER A 54 -22.38 -13.97 4.81
CA SER A 54 -22.96 -15.28 4.53
C SER A 54 -22.59 -15.81 3.14
N ASP A 55 -22.64 -14.96 2.11
CA ASP A 55 -22.24 -15.31 0.74
C ASP A 55 -20.75 -15.66 0.66
N ALA A 56 -19.90 -14.85 1.28
CA ALA A 56 -18.46 -15.08 1.32
C ALA A 56 -18.12 -16.40 2.02
N PHE A 57 -18.73 -16.68 3.18
CA PHE A 57 -18.53 -17.93 3.93
C PHE A 57 -18.97 -19.18 3.16
N GLN A 58 -19.73 -19.08 2.07
CA GLN A 58 -20.01 -20.23 1.21
C GLN A 58 -18.91 -20.50 0.18
N GLN A 59 -18.15 -19.47 -0.20
CA GLN A 59 -17.26 -19.51 -1.37
C GLN A 59 -15.77 -19.51 -1.01
N VAL A 60 -15.41 -18.91 0.11
CA VAL A 60 -14.01 -18.73 0.52
C VAL A 60 -13.73 -19.35 1.88
N ASP A 61 -12.44 -19.48 2.19
CA ASP A 61 -11.93 -20.05 3.43
C ASP A 61 -11.78 -18.99 4.52
N ALA A 62 -11.45 -17.75 4.12
CA ALA A 62 -11.30 -16.61 5.02
C ALA A 62 -11.98 -15.35 4.47
N VAL A 63 -12.53 -14.53 5.36
CA VAL A 63 -13.14 -13.23 5.04
C VAL A 63 -12.49 -12.15 5.88
N ILE A 64 -12.05 -11.07 5.25
CA ILE A 64 -11.48 -9.90 5.94
C ILE A 64 -12.41 -8.71 5.74
N LEU A 65 -12.99 -8.23 6.83
CA LEU A 65 -13.79 -7.01 6.91
C LEU A 65 -12.91 -5.83 7.33
N THR A 66 -13.18 -4.65 6.80
CA THR A 66 -12.66 -3.38 7.33
C THR A 66 -13.75 -2.31 7.35
N GLY A 67 -13.80 -1.53 8.44
CA GLY A 67 -14.83 -0.51 8.64
C GLY A 67 -15.91 -0.90 9.66
N GLY A 68 -16.57 0.09 10.25
CA GLY A 68 -17.69 -0.10 11.19
C GLY A 68 -17.33 -0.69 12.57
N LEU A 69 -16.06 -0.60 12.99
CA LEU A 69 -15.57 -1.03 14.32
C LEU A 69 -15.38 0.12 15.32
N GLY A 70 -15.65 1.35 14.91
CA GLY A 70 -15.53 2.53 15.74
C GLY A 70 -16.57 2.56 16.88
N PRO A 71 -16.57 3.66 17.65
CA PRO A 71 -17.47 3.83 18.78
C PRO A 71 -18.79 4.52 18.40
N THR A 72 -19.01 4.88 17.13
CA THR A 72 -20.17 5.68 16.74
C THR A 72 -21.43 4.84 16.61
N LYS A 73 -22.59 5.50 16.51
CA LYS A 73 -23.87 4.79 16.34
C LYS A 73 -23.97 4.04 15.01
N ASP A 74 -23.21 4.51 14.01
CA ASP A 74 -23.17 3.94 12.67
C ASP A 74 -22.23 2.72 12.61
N ASP A 75 -21.38 2.52 13.62
CA ASP A 75 -20.50 1.34 13.76
C ASP A 75 -21.29 0.10 14.24
N ILE A 76 -21.99 -0.53 13.31
CA ILE A 76 -22.86 -1.69 13.57
C ILE A 76 -22.17 -3.05 13.33
N THR A 77 -20.95 -3.07 12.76
CA THR A 77 -20.27 -4.30 12.32
C THR A 77 -20.14 -5.32 13.46
N LYS A 78 -19.78 -4.89 14.68
CA LYS A 78 -19.66 -5.81 15.84
C LYS A 78 -20.99 -6.47 16.20
N LYS A 79 -22.11 -5.76 16.08
CA LYS A 79 -23.46 -6.28 16.37
C LYS A 79 -23.87 -7.30 15.33
N VAL A 80 -23.61 -7.01 14.06
CA VAL A 80 -23.85 -7.92 12.93
C VAL A 80 -23.02 -9.20 13.04
N ILE A 81 -21.74 -9.08 13.39
CA ILE A 81 -20.88 -10.24 13.67
C ILE A 81 -21.48 -11.08 14.80
N CYS A 82 -21.94 -10.45 15.88
CA CYS A 82 -22.60 -11.20 16.97
C CYS A 82 -23.85 -11.95 16.50
N GLU A 83 -24.67 -11.34 15.65
CA GLU A 83 -25.86 -11.98 15.08
C GLU A 83 -25.48 -13.19 14.21
N TYR A 84 -24.50 -13.04 13.32
CA TYR A 84 -24.05 -14.10 12.41
C TYR A 84 -23.45 -15.30 13.16
N PHE A 85 -22.60 -15.05 14.15
CA PHE A 85 -21.94 -16.10 14.94
C PHE A 85 -22.77 -16.56 16.16
N HIS A 86 -24.01 -16.10 16.28
CA HIS A 86 -24.90 -16.41 17.41
C HIS A 86 -24.25 -16.20 18.79
N THR A 87 -23.54 -15.08 18.94
CA THR A 87 -22.78 -14.71 20.14
C THR A 87 -23.23 -13.35 20.68
N GLN A 88 -22.62 -12.91 21.77
CA GLN A 88 -22.95 -11.65 22.44
C GLN A 88 -21.71 -10.79 22.67
N LEU A 89 -21.91 -9.49 22.80
CA LEU A 89 -20.84 -8.57 23.18
C LEU A 89 -20.52 -8.73 24.67
N VAL A 90 -19.24 -8.88 24.97
CA VAL A 90 -18.69 -8.92 26.33
C VAL A 90 -17.59 -7.88 26.47
N LEU A 91 -17.39 -7.39 27.69
CA LEU A 91 -16.32 -6.46 27.98
C LEU A 91 -14.98 -7.19 27.99
N HIS A 92 -14.07 -6.78 27.10
CA HIS A 92 -12.70 -7.27 27.08
C HIS A 92 -11.80 -6.37 27.91
N GLN A 93 -11.50 -6.80 29.14
CA GLN A 93 -10.74 -6.00 30.11
C GLN A 93 -9.36 -5.52 29.58
N PRO A 94 -8.55 -6.33 28.89
CA PRO A 94 -7.28 -5.86 28.35
C PRO A 94 -7.42 -4.71 27.34
N THR A 95 -8.46 -4.73 26.50
CA THR A 95 -8.76 -3.63 25.58
C THR A 95 -9.23 -2.39 26.34
N LEU A 96 -10.07 -2.57 27.36
CA LEU A 96 -10.52 -1.46 28.20
C LEU A 96 -9.34 -0.77 28.90
N ASP A 97 -8.41 -1.54 29.46
CA ASP A 97 -7.23 -1.03 30.14
C ASP A 97 -6.32 -0.27 29.17
N PHE A 98 -6.12 -0.79 27.96
CA PHE A 98 -5.36 -0.12 26.91
C PHE A 98 -6.00 1.22 26.50
N VAL A 99 -7.30 1.23 26.20
CA VAL A 99 -8.02 2.45 25.80
C VAL A 99 -8.01 3.48 26.93
N SER A 100 -8.20 3.05 28.17
CA SER A 100 -8.12 3.91 29.36
C SER A 100 -6.73 4.56 29.49
N GLY A 101 -5.65 3.77 29.39
CA GLY A 101 -4.28 4.27 29.44
C GLY A 101 -3.96 5.23 28.28
N TRP A 102 -4.42 4.91 27.07
CA TRP A 102 -4.23 5.72 25.87
C TRP A 102 -4.90 7.10 25.99
N LEU A 103 -6.14 7.14 26.48
CA LEU A 103 -6.88 8.39 26.70
C LEU A 103 -6.28 9.20 27.87
N ALA A 104 -5.91 8.53 28.96
CA ALA A 104 -5.29 9.17 30.12
C ALA A 104 -3.95 9.84 29.74
N GLY A 105 -3.13 9.20 28.91
CA GLY A 105 -1.88 9.77 28.38
C GLY A 105 -2.08 11.05 27.56
N ARG A 106 -3.30 11.29 27.05
CA ARG A 106 -3.70 12.51 26.32
C ARG A 106 -4.47 13.51 27.19
N GLY A 107 -4.64 13.22 28.48
CA GLY A 107 -5.45 14.04 29.39
C GLY A 107 -6.96 13.98 29.13
N VAL A 108 -7.43 12.97 28.40
CA VAL A 108 -8.85 12.80 28.03
C VAL A 108 -9.52 11.84 29.01
N GLN A 109 -10.64 12.26 29.60
CA GLN A 109 -11.49 11.39 30.42
C GLN A 109 -12.26 10.42 29.53
N MET A 110 -12.33 9.16 29.94
CA MET A 110 -12.99 8.11 29.18
C MET A 110 -14.52 8.26 29.21
N SER A 111 -15.14 8.34 28.04
CA SER A 111 -16.61 8.32 27.90
C SER A 111 -17.16 6.89 27.78
N ASP A 112 -18.47 6.71 27.98
CA ASP A 112 -19.14 5.42 27.75
C ASP A 112 -18.99 4.95 26.29
N THR A 113 -19.03 5.88 25.34
CA THR A 113 -18.76 5.64 23.92
C THR A 113 -17.36 5.06 23.68
N ASN A 114 -16.34 5.50 24.44
CA ASN A 114 -15.02 4.88 24.39
C ASN A 114 -15.00 3.49 25.04
N ARG A 115 -15.78 3.27 26.11
CA ARG A 115 -15.93 1.95 26.74
C ARG A 115 -16.55 0.92 25.79
N GLU A 116 -17.47 1.34 24.93
CA GLU A 116 -18.08 0.47 23.91
C GLU A 116 -17.05 -0.09 22.91
N GLN A 117 -15.88 0.53 22.74
CA GLN A 117 -14.81 -0.04 21.90
C GLN A 117 -14.22 -1.33 22.48
N ALA A 118 -14.24 -1.48 23.80
CA ALA A 118 -13.82 -2.70 24.50
C ALA A 118 -14.91 -3.78 24.57
N MET A 119 -16.12 -3.49 24.08
CA MET A 119 -17.17 -4.50 23.93
C MET A 119 -16.93 -5.27 22.62
N VAL A 120 -16.62 -6.55 22.73
CA VAL A 120 -16.24 -7.44 21.61
C VAL A 120 -17.09 -8.71 21.63
N PRO A 121 -17.27 -9.41 20.48
CA PRO A 121 -17.96 -10.69 20.47
C PRO A 121 -17.28 -11.71 21.39
N ALA A 122 -18.03 -12.43 22.22
CA ALA A 122 -17.49 -13.37 23.20
C ALA A 122 -16.71 -14.54 22.60
N SER A 123 -17.05 -14.92 21.36
CA SER A 123 -16.36 -15.97 20.60
C SER A 123 -15.13 -15.46 19.84
N ALA A 124 -14.86 -14.15 19.85
CA ALA A 124 -13.74 -13.59 19.11
C ALA A 124 -12.43 -13.69 19.91
N VAL A 125 -11.37 -14.04 19.19
CA VAL A 125 -10.01 -13.75 19.63
C VAL A 125 -9.71 -12.29 19.29
N VAL A 126 -9.40 -11.50 20.30
CA VAL A 126 -9.13 -10.06 20.15
C VAL A 126 -7.70 -9.84 19.65
N LEU A 127 -7.55 -9.04 18.60
CA LEU A 127 -6.28 -8.64 18.02
C LEU A 127 -5.91 -7.24 18.55
N PRO A 128 -4.80 -7.09 19.31
CA PRO A 128 -4.43 -5.81 19.91
C PRO A 128 -4.10 -4.75 18.85
N ASN A 129 -4.83 -3.62 18.88
CA ASN A 129 -4.51 -2.44 18.08
C ASN A 129 -3.60 -1.50 18.89
N ARG A 130 -2.41 -1.20 18.39
CA ARG A 130 -1.44 -0.33 19.08
C ARG A 130 -1.47 1.10 18.57
N CYS A 131 -2.07 1.34 17.41
CA CYS A 131 -2.20 2.66 16.80
C CYS A 131 -3.57 3.32 17.03
N GLY A 132 -4.54 2.60 17.59
CA GLY A 132 -5.88 3.12 17.85
C GLY A 132 -6.66 2.32 18.88
N THR A 133 -7.91 2.72 19.11
CA THR A 133 -8.71 2.23 20.24
C THR A 133 -9.64 1.07 19.90
N ALA A 134 -9.94 0.84 18.61
CA ALA A 134 -10.75 -0.29 18.16
C ALA A 134 -9.85 -1.50 17.89
N PRO A 135 -9.97 -2.62 18.63
CA PRO A 135 -9.17 -3.80 18.35
C PRO A 135 -9.61 -4.49 17.06
N GLY A 136 -8.72 -5.27 16.46
CA GLY A 136 -9.13 -6.24 15.46
C GLY A 136 -9.84 -7.44 16.11
N LEU A 137 -10.63 -8.16 15.34
CA LEU A 137 -11.38 -9.33 15.81
C LEU A 137 -11.10 -10.51 14.89
N TRP A 138 -10.91 -11.69 15.47
CA TRP A 138 -10.72 -12.95 14.76
C TRP A 138 -11.75 -13.97 15.26
N LEU A 139 -12.60 -14.47 14.37
CA LEU A 139 -13.64 -15.45 14.67
C LEU A 139 -13.49 -16.65 13.74
N GLU A 140 -13.78 -17.83 14.28
CA GLU A 140 -13.72 -19.08 13.54
C GLU A 140 -15.06 -19.82 13.62
N GLN A 141 -15.53 -20.35 12.49
CA GLN A 141 -16.71 -21.21 12.43
C GLN A 141 -16.56 -22.18 11.26
N ASP A 142 -16.81 -23.47 11.50
CA ASP A 142 -16.78 -24.53 10.49
C ASP A 142 -15.46 -24.61 9.68
N GLY A 143 -14.33 -24.34 10.34
CA GLY A 143 -13.00 -24.32 9.71
C GLY A 143 -12.73 -23.10 8.83
N LYS A 144 -13.63 -22.10 8.84
CA LYS A 144 -13.50 -20.82 8.15
C LYS A 144 -13.23 -19.69 9.13
N VAL A 145 -12.57 -18.65 8.65
CA VAL A 145 -12.13 -17.50 9.47
C VAL A 145 -12.81 -16.21 9.02
N LEU A 146 -13.32 -15.43 9.98
CA LEU A 146 -13.67 -14.03 9.78
C LEU A 146 -12.74 -13.14 10.58
N ILE A 147 -12.11 -12.19 9.90
CA ILE A 147 -11.27 -11.15 10.51
C ILE A 147 -11.99 -9.82 10.32
N SER A 148 -12.13 -9.03 11.39
CA SER A 148 -12.66 -7.67 11.30
C SER A 148 -11.62 -6.67 11.76
N LEU A 149 -11.31 -5.69 10.91
CA LEU A 149 -10.28 -4.68 11.14
C LEU A 149 -10.86 -3.26 11.18
N PRO A 150 -10.19 -2.31 11.85
CA PRO A 150 -10.55 -0.90 11.79
C PRO A 150 -10.56 -0.37 10.34
N GLY A 151 -11.36 0.67 10.09
CA GLY A 151 -11.39 1.36 8.79
C GLY A 151 -10.22 2.34 8.59
N VAL A 152 -9.57 2.76 9.67
CA VAL A 152 -8.46 3.73 9.62
C VAL A 152 -7.22 3.07 9.00
N PRO A 153 -6.65 3.59 7.90
CA PRO A 153 -5.66 2.86 7.11
C PRO A 153 -4.40 2.43 7.87
N TYR A 154 -3.83 3.29 8.71
CA TYR A 154 -2.62 2.97 9.46
C TYR A 154 -2.86 1.95 10.59
N GLU A 155 -4.06 1.93 11.18
CA GLU A 155 -4.43 0.94 12.20
C GLU A 155 -4.63 -0.44 11.57
N MET A 156 -5.32 -0.47 10.41
CA MET A 156 -5.52 -1.68 9.62
C MET A 156 -4.20 -2.26 9.12
N ASP A 157 -3.30 -1.43 8.60
CA ASP A 157 -1.97 -1.83 8.11
C ASP A 157 -1.12 -2.51 9.20
N GLU A 158 -1.08 -1.92 10.40
CA GLU A 158 -0.35 -2.49 11.53
C GLU A 158 -0.94 -3.84 11.95
N LEU A 159 -2.26 -3.92 12.14
CA LEU A 159 -2.95 -5.16 12.51
C LEU A 159 -2.74 -6.26 11.45
N MET A 160 -2.78 -5.90 10.17
CA MET A 160 -2.51 -6.85 9.10
C MET A 160 -1.12 -7.47 9.25
N ARG A 161 -0.09 -6.62 9.36
CA ARG A 161 1.31 -7.06 9.44
C ARG A 161 1.62 -7.84 10.71
N LEU A 162 1.16 -7.37 11.86
CA LEU A 162 1.60 -7.88 13.17
C LEU A 162 0.73 -9.01 13.70
N GLU A 163 -0.56 -9.03 13.37
CA GLU A 163 -1.52 -9.98 13.95
C GLU A 163 -2.15 -10.89 12.89
N VAL A 164 -2.67 -10.33 11.80
CA VAL A 164 -3.48 -11.11 10.83
C VAL A 164 -2.62 -12.04 9.98
N LEU A 165 -1.59 -11.52 9.29
CA LEU A 165 -0.77 -12.33 8.38
C LEU A 165 -0.07 -13.50 9.10
N PRO A 166 0.59 -13.31 10.26
CA PRO A 166 1.24 -14.42 10.95
C PRO A 166 0.25 -15.52 11.35
N ARG A 167 -0.97 -15.14 11.78
CA ARG A 167 -2.02 -16.08 12.17
C ARG A 167 -2.62 -16.79 10.96
N LEU A 168 -2.89 -16.08 9.87
CA LEU A 168 -3.39 -16.69 8.63
C LEU A 168 -2.40 -17.73 8.09
N SER A 169 -1.10 -17.39 8.03
CA SER A 169 -0.06 -18.31 7.57
C SER A 169 0.06 -19.54 8.47
N ALA A 170 -0.03 -19.37 9.78
CA ALA A 170 -0.01 -20.47 10.73
C ALA A 170 -1.29 -21.33 10.72
N HIS A 171 -2.45 -20.76 10.38
CA HIS A 171 -3.72 -21.48 10.36
C HIS A 171 -3.87 -22.30 9.07
N PHE A 172 -3.64 -21.67 7.92
CA PHE A 172 -3.98 -22.25 6.62
C PHE A 172 -2.82 -22.87 5.84
N HIS A 173 -1.56 -22.67 6.25
CA HIS A 173 -0.36 -23.25 5.63
C HIS A 173 -0.42 -23.25 4.09
N PRO A 174 -0.36 -22.07 3.43
CA PRO A 174 -0.47 -21.99 1.98
C PRO A 174 0.56 -22.92 1.31
N GLY A 175 0.07 -23.91 0.55
CA GLY A 175 0.90 -24.91 -0.14
C GLY A 175 1.51 -24.43 -1.46
N GLU A 176 1.13 -23.23 -1.90
CA GLU A 176 1.69 -22.55 -3.06
C GLU A 176 2.28 -21.21 -2.64
N HIS A 177 3.44 -20.90 -3.20
CA HIS A 177 4.12 -19.64 -3.05
C HIS A 177 3.81 -18.75 -4.25
N TYR A 178 3.57 -17.47 -3.98
CA TYR A 178 3.46 -16.43 -4.97
C TYR A 178 4.67 -15.53 -4.88
N LEU A 179 5.34 -15.29 -6.01
CA LEU A 179 6.45 -14.35 -6.10
C LEU A 179 6.17 -13.29 -7.15
N CYS A 180 6.66 -12.09 -6.87
CA CYS A 180 6.54 -10.94 -7.76
C CYS A 180 7.92 -10.31 -7.96
N LYS A 181 8.31 -10.07 -9.21
CA LYS A 181 9.49 -9.29 -9.56
C LYS A 181 9.09 -8.16 -10.48
N THR A 182 9.72 -7.00 -10.29
CA THR A 182 9.35 -5.78 -11.00
C THR A 182 10.56 -5.24 -11.75
N VAL A 183 10.38 -4.92 -13.03
CA VAL A 183 11.34 -4.18 -13.84
C VAL A 183 10.69 -2.89 -14.29
N GLN A 184 11.39 -1.77 -14.16
CA GLN A 184 10.88 -0.46 -14.57
C GLN A 184 11.68 0.07 -15.75
N THR A 185 10.95 0.53 -16.75
CA THR A 185 11.50 1.10 -17.97
C THR A 185 11.11 2.56 -18.13
N ILE A 186 11.95 3.35 -18.80
CA ILE A 186 11.71 4.76 -19.10
C ILE A 186 12.10 5.07 -20.55
N GLY A 187 11.40 6.01 -21.18
CA GLY A 187 11.73 6.46 -22.54
C GLY A 187 11.26 5.54 -23.67
N ILE A 188 10.48 4.50 -23.34
CA ILE A 188 9.82 3.61 -24.29
C ILE A 188 8.33 3.51 -23.93
N GLY A 189 7.46 3.62 -24.94
CA GLY A 189 6.01 3.47 -24.75
C GLY A 189 5.59 2.00 -24.61
N GLU A 190 4.45 1.76 -23.96
CA GLU A 190 3.95 0.41 -23.66
C GLU A 190 3.84 -0.47 -24.91
N SER A 191 3.20 0.00 -25.98
CA SER A 191 3.01 -0.81 -27.20
C SER A 191 4.35 -1.22 -27.82
N THR A 192 5.30 -0.30 -27.92
CA THR A 192 6.64 -0.60 -28.48
C THR A 192 7.43 -1.55 -27.58
N LEU A 193 7.27 -1.42 -26.25
CA LEU A 193 7.88 -2.35 -25.31
C LEU A 193 7.26 -3.74 -25.39
N SER A 194 5.95 -3.83 -25.59
CA SER A 194 5.23 -5.10 -25.79
C SER A 194 5.69 -5.79 -27.08
N ASP A 195 5.75 -5.06 -28.20
CA ASP A 195 6.26 -5.61 -29.48
C ASP A 195 7.71 -6.12 -29.34
N LEU A 196 8.55 -5.40 -28.57
CA LEU A 196 9.94 -5.80 -28.30
C LEU A 196 10.06 -7.09 -27.47
N LEU A 197 9.08 -7.33 -26.60
CA LEU A 197 9.08 -8.44 -25.63
C LEU A 197 8.23 -9.63 -26.08
N GLU A 198 7.47 -9.52 -27.17
CA GLU A 198 6.44 -10.49 -27.60
C GLU A 198 6.95 -11.94 -27.65
N ASP A 199 8.04 -12.20 -28.38
CA ASP A 199 8.60 -13.56 -28.52
C ASP A 199 9.00 -14.17 -27.16
N TRP A 200 9.55 -13.34 -26.26
CA TRP A 200 9.94 -13.78 -24.93
C TRP A 200 8.71 -14.00 -24.04
N GLU A 201 7.73 -13.11 -24.09
CA GLU A 201 6.48 -13.21 -23.33
C GLU A 201 5.69 -14.46 -23.71
N LEU A 202 5.61 -14.79 -25.01
CA LEU A 202 4.99 -16.02 -25.50
C LEU A 202 5.75 -17.30 -25.08
N SER A 203 7.02 -17.17 -24.70
CA SER A 203 7.86 -18.28 -24.24
C SER A 203 7.87 -18.47 -22.72
N LEU A 204 7.17 -17.61 -21.97
CA LEU A 204 7.12 -17.70 -20.51
C LEU A 204 6.49 -19.03 -20.07
N PRO A 205 6.99 -19.64 -18.98
CA PRO A 205 6.33 -20.79 -18.37
C PRO A 205 4.88 -20.46 -17.98
N GLU A 206 3.97 -21.43 -18.08
CA GLU A 206 2.53 -21.24 -17.81
C GLU A 206 2.24 -20.71 -16.38
N HIS A 207 3.12 -21.02 -15.41
CA HIS A 207 3.02 -20.54 -14.03
C HIS A 207 3.63 -19.16 -13.79
N ILE A 208 4.17 -18.49 -14.83
CA ILE A 208 4.73 -17.15 -14.78
C ILE A 208 3.98 -16.24 -15.76
N GLY A 209 3.34 -15.19 -15.23
CA GLY A 209 2.67 -14.16 -16.01
C GLY A 209 3.43 -12.84 -16.01
N LEU A 210 3.24 -12.05 -17.08
CA LEU A 210 3.71 -10.67 -17.21
C LEU A 210 2.50 -9.72 -17.20
N ALA A 211 2.66 -8.57 -16.56
CA ALA A 211 1.72 -7.46 -16.66
C ALA A 211 2.45 -6.15 -16.93
N TYR A 212 1.90 -5.36 -17.85
CA TYR A 212 2.33 -4.00 -18.14
C TYR A 212 1.49 -3.02 -17.30
N LEU A 213 2.17 -2.15 -16.56
CA LEU A 213 1.56 -1.14 -15.69
C LEU A 213 2.10 0.21 -16.13
N PRO A 214 1.48 0.87 -17.12
CA PRO A 214 1.92 2.17 -17.61
C PRO A 214 1.68 3.26 -16.57
N ASP A 215 2.62 4.19 -16.50
CA ASP A 215 2.54 5.45 -15.74
C ASP A 215 3.21 6.57 -16.57
N SER A 216 3.16 7.80 -16.10
CA SER A 216 3.66 8.98 -16.81
C SER A 216 5.15 8.85 -17.18
N GLY A 217 5.42 8.47 -18.44
CA GLY A 217 6.77 8.28 -18.99
C GLY A 217 7.50 7.01 -18.55
N ILE A 218 6.86 6.16 -17.74
CA ILE A 218 7.44 4.94 -17.17
C ILE A 218 6.51 3.76 -17.49
N VAL A 219 7.08 2.61 -17.85
CA VAL A 219 6.32 1.35 -17.90
C VAL A 219 6.90 0.39 -16.88
N ARG A 220 6.08 0.01 -15.90
CA ARG A 220 6.42 -1.00 -14.90
C ARG A 220 5.97 -2.38 -15.40
N LEU A 221 6.94 -3.26 -15.59
CA LEU A 221 6.75 -4.65 -15.96
C LEU A 221 6.74 -5.49 -14.68
N ARG A 222 5.64 -6.20 -14.43
CA ARG A 222 5.48 -7.04 -13.25
C ARG A 222 5.41 -8.50 -13.65
N LEU A 223 6.45 -9.26 -13.31
CA LEU A 223 6.46 -10.72 -13.43
C LEU A 223 5.88 -11.32 -12.16
N SER A 224 4.93 -12.23 -12.32
CA SER A 224 4.25 -12.91 -11.23
C SER A 224 4.34 -14.41 -11.43
N GLY A 225 4.82 -15.14 -10.43
CA GLY A 225 5.02 -16.58 -10.51
C GLY A 225 4.34 -17.33 -9.37
N ASN A 226 3.80 -18.51 -9.66
CA ASN A 226 3.23 -19.42 -8.67
C ASN A 226 4.01 -20.74 -8.63
N GLY A 227 4.18 -21.33 -7.44
CA GLY A 227 4.81 -22.65 -7.34
C GLY A 227 4.91 -23.20 -5.92
N THR A 228 5.04 -24.51 -5.79
CA THR A 228 5.13 -25.20 -4.49
C THR A 228 6.54 -25.22 -3.90
N ASP A 229 7.56 -24.86 -4.69
CA ASP A 229 8.96 -24.76 -4.27
C ASP A 229 9.44 -23.32 -4.49
N LEU A 230 9.56 -22.57 -3.38
CA LEU A 230 9.94 -21.16 -3.40
C LEU A 230 11.31 -20.93 -4.03
N GLN A 231 12.31 -21.78 -3.74
CA GLN A 231 13.68 -21.57 -4.22
C GLN A 231 13.78 -21.83 -5.71
N LYS A 232 13.07 -22.86 -6.19
CA LYS A 232 12.98 -23.14 -7.62
C LYS A 232 12.28 -22.00 -8.36
N LEU A 233 11.14 -21.54 -7.85
CA LEU A 233 10.38 -20.45 -8.43
C LEU A 233 11.19 -19.15 -8.49
N GLU A 234 11.90 -18.81 -7.41
CA GLU A 234 12.75 -17.61 -7.35
C GLU A 234 13.82 -17.65 -8.44
N LYS A 235 14.52 -18.78 -8.58
CA LYS A 235 15.58 -18.97 -9.58
C LYS A 235 15.05 -18.90 -11.01
N GLU A 236 13.89 -19.48 -11.28
CA GLU A 236 13.23 -19.40 -12.59
C GLU A 236 12.84 -17.96 -12.92
N MET A 237 12.18 -17.26 -11.98
CA MET A 237 11.80 -15.87 -12.17
C MET A 237 13.01 -14.94 -12.34
N ASP A 238 14.11 -15.17 -11.63
CA ASP A 238 15.35 -14.40 -11.81
C ASP A 238 15.93 -14.57 -13.22
N ALA A 239 15.92 -15.80 -13.75
CA ALA A 239 16.37 -16.06 -15.11
C ALA A 239 15.51 -15.32 -16.15
N GLU A 240 14.20 -15.28 -15.95
CA GLU A 240 13.29 -14.54 -16.83
C GLU A 240 13.46 -13.01 -16.72
N VAL A 241 13.70 -12.48 -15.51
CA VAL A 241 14.03 -11.07 -15.31
C VAL A 241 15.31 -10.68 -16.04
N GLU A 242 16.36 -11.51 -16.00
CA GLU A 242 17.61 -11.22 -16.72
C GLU A 242 17.40 -11.22 -18.24
N LYS A 243 16.61 -12.14 -18.79
CA LYS A 243 16.24 -12.14 -20.21
C LYS A 243 15.47 -10.87 -20.60
N LEU A 244 14.45 -10.50 -19.82
CA LEU A 244 13.72 -9.25 -20.01
C LEU A 244 14.67 -8.06 -20.02
N CYS A 245 15.57 -7.98 -19.03
CA CYS A 245 16.50 -6.85 -18.93
C CYS A 245 17.47 -6.80 -20.12
N ALA A 246 17.91 -7.94 -20.64
CA ALA A 246 18.74 -8.00 -21.83
C ALA A 246 18.00 -7.49 -23.10
N LEU A 247 16.70 -7.79 -23.21
CA LEU A 247 15.86 -7.33 -24.33
C LEU A 247 15.52 -5.84 -24.24
N ALA A 248 15.05 -5.40 -23.07
CA ALA A 248 14.69 -4.00 -22.83
C ALA A 248 15.92 -3.08 -22.75
N GLY A 249 17.10 -3.63 -22.42
CA GLY A 249 18.39 -2.96 -22.52
C GLY A 249 18.44 -1.60 -21.81
N ALA A 250 18.80 -0.55 -22.55
CA ALA A 250 19.02 0.80 -22.04
C ALA A 250 17.75 1.48 -21.48
N TYR A 251 16.55 0.94 -21.77
CA TYR A 251 15.32 1.47 -21.21
C TYR A 251 15.13 1.10 -19.74
N VAL A 252 15.77 0.03 -19.25
CA VAL A 252 15.65 -0.41 -17.86
C VAL A 252 16.41 0.53 -16.94
N PHE A 253 15.72 1.15 -15.99
CA PHE A 253 16.34 1.98 -14.97
C PHE A 253 16.29 1.37 -13.56
N ALA A 254 15.42 0.38 -13.31
CA ALA A 254 15.36 -0.31 -12.03
C ALA A 254 14.79 -1.73 -12.13
N LYS A 255 15.21 -2.60 -11.20
CA LYS A 255 14.69 -3.97 -10.99
C LYS A 255 13.97 -4.12 -9.65
N GLU A 256 13.50 -3.01 -9.09
CA GLU A 256 12.82 -2.94 -7.79
C GLU A 256 11.46 -2.25 -7.97
N ASP A 257 10.47 -2.64 -7.17
CA ASP A 257 9.16 -1.97 -7.12
C ASP A 257 9.21 -0.75 -6.18
N LEU A 258 10.05 0.21 -6.52
CA LEU A 258 10.20 1.47 -5.77
C LEU A 258 9.99 2.66 -6.70
N PRO A 259 9.44 3.77 -6.19
CA PRO A 259 9.32 4.97 -7.00
C PRO A 259 10.71 5.54 -7.33
N MET A 260 10.81 6.28 -8.44
CA MET A 260 12.08 6.79 -8.97
C MET A 260 12.90 7.58 -7.95
N HIS A 261 12.26 8.43 -7.13
CA HIS A 261 12.94 9.25 -6.13
C HIS A 261 13.61 8.41 -5.03
N GLU A 262 13.04 7.25 -4.67
CA GLU A 262 13.67 6.31 -3.74
C GLU A 262 14.87 5.59 -4.37
N ILE A 263 14.78 5.23 -5.65
CA ILE A 263 15.89 4.62 -6.39
C ILE A 263 17.08 5.59 -6.47
N VAL A 264 16.82 6.86 -6.83
CA VAL A 264 17.85 7.91 -6.86
C VAL A 264 18.48 8.10 -5.48
N PHE A 265 17.66 8.15 -4.42
CA PHE A 265 18.16 8.26 -3.04
C PHE A 265 19.08 7.10 -2.66
N LYS A 266 18.67 5.85 -2.94
CA LYS A 266 19.49 4.65 -2.67
C LYS A 266 20.84 4.71 -3.38
N LEU A 267 20.85 5.09 -4.67
CA LEU A 267 22.08 5.20 -5.45
C LEU A 267 23.02 6.26 -4.90
N LEU A 268 22.50 7.43 -4.50
CA LEU A 268 23.31 8.50 -3.91
C LEU A 268 23.88 8.10 -2.54
N CYS A 269 23.09 7.43 -1.70
CA CYS A 269 23.55 6.86 -0.43
C CYS A 269 24.73 5.89 -0.64
N GLN A 270 24.58 4.94 -1.56
CA GLN A 270 25.63 3.94 -1.86
C GLN A 270 26.92 4.58 -2.38
N GLN A 271 26.81 5.70 -3.11
CA GLN A 271 27.95 6.42 -3.65
C GLN A 271 28.51 7.49 -2.69
N GLY A 272 27.92 7.67 -1.50
CA GLY A 272 28.29 8.75 -0.57
C GLY A 272 28.12 10.15 -1.16
N LYS A 273 27.20 10.30 -2.12
CA LYS A 273 26.94 11.56 -2.82
C LYS A 273 25.78 12.31 -2.19
N THR A 274 25.75 13.61 -2.46
CA THR A 274 24.72 14.54 -1.99
C THR A 274 23.97 15.14 -3.16
N MET A 275 22.77 15.65 -2.92
CA MET A 275 21.98 16.37 -3.92
C MET A 275 21.32 17.60 -3.31
N ALA A 276 21.02 18.57 -4.16
CA ALA A 276 20.15 19.71 -3.88
C ALA A 276 19.29 19.99 -5.12
N THR A 277 18.25 20.79 -4.98
CA THR A 277 17.34 21.12 -6.08
C THR A 277 17.10 22.62 -6.20
N ALA A 278 16.87 23.08 -7.43
CA ALA A 278 16.35 24.40 -7.73
C ALA A 278 15.04 24.23 -8.50
N GLU A 279 13.93 24.71 -7.93
CA GLU A 279 12.58 24.39 -8.39
C GLU A 279 11.78 25.64 -8.76
N SER A 280 11.12 25.61 -9.91
CA SER A 280 10.17 26.64 -10.33
C SER A 280 8.78 26.02 -10.47
N CYS A 281 8.39 25.53 -11.65
CA CYS A 281 7.03 25.03 -11.89
C CYS A 281 6.59 23.84 -11.00
N THR A 282 7.53 23.08 -10.43
CA THR A 282 7.23 21.97 -9.50
C THR A 282 6.82 22.45 -8.11
N GLY A 283 7.07 23.72 -7.75
CA GLY A 283 6.61 24.31 -6.50
C GLY A 283 7.13 23.63 -5.23
N GLY A 284 8.27 22.94 -5.29
CA GLY A 284 8.81 22.18 -4.16
C GLY A 284 8.40 20.72 -4.11
N TYR A 285 7.64 20.24 -5.10
CA TYR A 285 7.22 18.84 -5.16
C TYR A 285 8.40 17.87 -5.24
N LEU A 286 9.48 18.22 -5.95
CA LEU A 286 10.65 17.35 -6.04
C LEU A 286 11.37 17.25 -4.68
N ALA A 287 11.57 18.39 -4.00
CA ALA A 287 12.09 18.40 -2.64
C ALA A 287 11.20 17.59 -1.69
N HIS A 288 9.87 17.73 -1.80
CA HIS A 288 8.91 16.97 -1.00
C HIS A 288 9.06 15.46 -1.22
N LEU A 289 9.13 14.99 -2.47
CA LEU A 289 9.33 13.57 -2.78
C LEU A 289 10.60 13.01 -2.12
N ILE A 290 11.73 13.72 -2.21
CA ILE A 290 12.97 13.26 -1.60
C ILE A 290 12.91 13.28 -0.07
N THR A 291 12.38 14.35 0.52
CA THR A 291 12.26 14.52 1.97
C THR A 291 11.21 13.63 2.62
N SER A 292 10.28 13.08 1.83
CA SER A 292 9.33 12.07 2.29
C SER A 292 10.00 10.74 2.69
N ILE A 293 11.21 10.48 2.17
CA ILE A 293 12.01 9.30 2.49
C ILE A 293 12.66 9.50 3.87
N PRO A 294 12.41 8.62 4.86
CA PRO A 294 13.07 8.69 6.16
C PRO A 294 14.60 8.63 6.02
N GLY A 295 15.30 9.54 6.71
CA GLY A 295 16.77 9.61 6.68
C GLY A 295 17.36 10.33 5.46
N SER A 296 16.53 10.90 4.58
CA SER A 296 16.96 11.61 3.37
C SER A 296 17.98 12.75 3.60
N SER A 297 18.09 13.28 4.82
CA SER A 297 19.06 14.32 5.19
C SER A 297 20.54 13.91 5.01
N CYS A 298 20.85 12.62 4.94
CA CYS A 298 22.22 12.18 4.63
C CYS A 298 22.63 12.57 3.20
N VAL A 299 21.69 12.57 2.26
CA VAL A 299 21.90 12.88 0.83
C VAL A 299 21.41 14.28 0.46
N PHE A 300 20.18 14.64 0.85
CA PHE A 300 19.51 15.86 0.42
C PHE A 300 19.93 17.06 1.27
N LYS A 301 20.54 18.08 0.65
CA LYS A 301 21.08 19.27 1.33
C LYS A 301 20.11 20.45 1.35
N GLY A 302 19.10 20.44 0.51
CA GLY A 302 18.06 21.48 0.49
C GLY A 302 17.53 21.73 -0.91
N SER A 303 16.59 22.67 -0.97
CA SER A 303 16.00 23.15 -2.22
C SER A 303 15.89 24.67 -2.20
N VAL A 304 16.03 25.30 -3.38
CA VAL A 304 15.65 26.69 -3.61
C VAL A 304 14.39 26.71 -4.46
N LEU A 305 13.31 27.28 -3.91
CA LEU A 305 12.06 27.50 -4.66
C LEU A 305 12.13 28.85 -5.38
N SER A 306 12.60 28.84 -6.62
CA SER A 306 12.81 30.02 -7.46
C SER A 306 11.62 30.29 -8.40
N TYR A 307 10.41 30.35 -7.84
CA TYR A 307 9.18 30.55 -8.63
C TYR A 307 9.19 31.89 -9.39
N ALA A 308 9.68 32.96 -8.75
CA ALA A 308 9.84 34.28 -9.37
C ALA A 308 11.23 34.48 -9.97
N ASN A 309 11.34 35.27 -11.05
CA ASN A 309 12.62 35.60 -11.71
C ASN A 309 13.60 36.28 -10.74
N GLU A 310 13.11 37.15 -9.87
CA GLU A 310 13.93 37.80 -8.84
C GLU A 310 14.66 36.77 -7.94
N ILE A 311 14.02 35.63 -7.63
CA ILE A 311 14.66 34.57 -6.84
C ILE A 311 15.70 33.82 -7.68
N LYS A 312 15.43 33.60 -8.98
CA LYS A 312 16.41 33.01 -9.91
C LYS A 312 17.67 33.88 -10.02
N GLU A 313 17.51 35.20 -10.07
CA GLU A 313 18.63 36.15 -10.16
C GLU A 313 19.38 36.30 -8.81
N ASN A 314 18.64 36.54 -7.72
CA ASN A 314 19.26 36.94 -6.44
C ASN A 314 19.82 35.76 -5.64
N ILE A 315 19.22 34.57 -5.76
CA ILE A 315 19.64 33.37 -4.99
C ILE A 315 20.42 32.40 -5.87
N LEU A 316 19.92 32.11 -7.07
CA LEU A 316 20.55 31.16 -7.98
C LEU A 316 21.47 31.85 -9.01
N HIS A 317 21.69 33.17 -8.91
CA HIS A 317 22.61 33.91 -9.77
C HIS A 317 22.42 33.68 -11.29
N VAL A 318 21.17 33.40 -11.70
CA VAL A 318 20.82 33.30 -13.12
C VAL A 318 20.93 34.69 -13.76
N SER A 319 21.52 34.76 -14.95
CA SER A 319 21.69 36.02 -15.67
C SER A 319 20.34 36.65 -16.05
N SER A 320 20.21 37.95 -15.81
CA SER A 320 19.04 38.72 -16.27
C SER A 320 18.95 38.74 -17.79
N ASP A 321 20.10 38.75 -18.48
CA ASP A 321 20.16 38.70 -19.95
C ASP A 321 19.61 37.37 -20.47
N ASP A 322 19.88 36.25 -19.80
CA ASP A 322 19.35 34.93 -20.18
C ASP A 322 17.84 34.85 -19.96
N LEU A 323 17.35 35.40 -18.83
CA LEU A 323 15.92 35.47 -18.54
C LEU A 323 15.17 36.35 -19.54
N GLN A 324 15.77 37.45 -20.00
CA GLN A 324 15.18 38.33 -21.01
C GLN A 324 15.23 37.71 -22.42
N THR A 325 16.33 37.04 -22.76
CA THR A 325 16.58 36.51 -24.12
C THR A 325 15.84 35.20 -24.37
N TYR A 326 15.93 34.25 -23.44
CA TYR A 326 15.40 32.90 -23.59
C TYR A 326 14.11 32.65 -22.81
N GLY A 327 13.81 33.51 -21.82
CA GLY A 327 12.70 33.31 -20.90
C GLY A 327 12.98 32.27 -19.80
N ALA A 328 12.18 32.30 -18.75
CA ALA A 328 12.33 31.43 -17.58
C ALA A 328 12.07 29.94 -17.86
N VAL A 329 11.40 29.62 -18.98
CA VAL A 329 11.12 28.24 -19.43
C VAL A 329 12.01 27.96 -20.64
N SER A 330 13.30 27.82 -20.39
CA SER A 330 14.32 27.54 -21.41
C SER A 330 15.37 26.58 -20.87
N GLN A 331 16.02 25.86 -21.77
CA GLN A 331 17.12 24.96 -21.41
C GLN A 331 18.24 25.73 -20.69
N GLN A 332 18.59 26.92 -21.20
CA GLN A 332 19.64 27.79 -20.69
C GLN A 332 19.40 28.18 -19.23
N VAL A 333 18.17 28.62 -18.91
CA VAL A 333 17.82 29.03 -17.54
C VAL A 333 17.79 27.82 -16.60
N VAL A 334 17.31 26.67 -17.06
CA VAL A 334 17.28 25.44 -16.24
C VAL A 334 18.70 24.93 -15.93
N GLU A 335 19.60 24.93 -16.92
CA GLU A 335 21.00 24.56 -16.72
C GLU A 335 21.70 25.52 -15.76
N ALA A 336 21.50 26.84 -15.91
CA ALA A 336 22.04 27.84 -14.99
C ALA A 336 21.53 27.64 -13.55
N MET A 337 20.23 27.37 -13.38
CA MET A 337 19.64 27.06 -12.08
C MET A 337 20.22 25.79 -11.42
N ALA A 338 20.63 24.80 -12.22
CA ALA A 338 21.17 23.54 -11.71
C ALA A 338 22.65 23.61 -11.34
N VAL A 339 23.41 24.50 -11.98
CA VAL A 339 24.86 24.68 -11.76
C VAL A 339 25.14 25.52 -10.50
N ASN A 340 24.32 26.53 -10.23
CA ASN A 340 24.48 27.48 -9.13
C ASN A 340 23.87 26.97 -7.82
#